data_AF-A0A6F8SR04-F1
#
_entry.id   AF-A0A6F8SR04-F1
#
_cell.length_a   1.000
_cell.length_b   1.000
_cell.length_c   1.000
_cell.angle_alpha   90.00
_cell.angle_beta   90.00
_cell.angle_gamma   90.00
#
_symmetry.space_group_name_H-M   'P 1'
#
loop_
_entity.id
_entity.type
_entity.pdbx_description
1 polymer ?
#
loop_
_entity_poly.entity_id
_entity_poly.type
_entity_poly.pdbx_seq_one_letter_code
_entity_poly.pdbx_strand_id
1 'polypeptide(L)' 'MKKRFVAPLTEPEQQTLTSAYHHGEKRALRRRAHAILLSDQGHTINQISEILQVRRDAVSR' A
#
# COMPACT_ATOMS: atom_id res chain seq x y z
N MET A 1 -8.14 3.59 20.09
CA MET A 1 -7.54 4.07 18.81
C MET A 1 -8.15 3.28 17.66
N LYS A 2 -9.01 3.90 16.83
CA LYS A 2 -9.49 3.25 15.60
C LYS A 2 -8.29 3.12 14.66
N LYS A 3 -7.74 1.91 14.53
CA LYS A 3 -6.73 1.62 13.53
C LYS A 3 -7.39 1.91 12.17
N ARG A 4 -6.98 3.01 11.51
CA ARG A 4 -7.36 3.34 10.13
C ARG A 4 -6.71 2.30 9.23
N PHE A 5 -7.24 1.08 9.24
CA PHE A 5 -7.00 0.15 8.17
C PHE A 5 -7.77 0.66 6.96
N VAL A 6 -7.17 0.51 5.78
CA VAL A 6 -7.94 0.62 4.54
C VAL A 6 -9.05 -0.42 4.62
N ALA A 7 -10.25 -0.09 4.13
CA ALA A 7 -11.29 -1.10 4.01
C ALA A 7 -10.73 -2.32 3.26
N PRO A 8 -11.12 -3.55 3.62
CA PRO A 8 -10.63 -4.74 2.94
C PRO A 8 -10.86 -4.59 1.45
N LEU A 9 -9.78 -4.75 0.67
CA LEU A 9 -9.82 -4.60 -0.77
C LEU A 9 -10.64 -5.75 -1.37
N THR A 10 -11.45 -5.42 -2.36
CA THR A 10 -12.09 -6.41 -3.21
C THR A 10 -11.06 -7.05 -4.15
N GLU A 11 -11.29 -8.29 -4.58
CA GLU A 11 -10.44 -8.98 -5.56
C GLU A 11 -10.05 -8.12 -6.80
N PRO A 12 -10.97 -7.40 -7.46
CA PRO A 12 -10.61 -6.56 -8.60
C PRO A 12 -9.70 -5.38 -8.21
N GLU A 13 -9.84 -4.83 -7.00
CA GLU A 13 -8.96 -3.77 -6.50
C GLU A 13 -7.56 -4.31 -6.20
N GLN A 14 -7.47 -5.49 -5.57
CA GLN A 14 -6.19 -6.17 -5.35
C GLN A 14 -5.47 -6.44 -6.68
N GLN A 15 -6.21 -6.88 -7.70
CA GLN A 15 -5.64 -7.19 -9.01
C GLN A 15 -5.17 -5.93 -9.75
N THR A 16 -5.92 -4.83 -9.62
CA THR A 16 -5.54 -3.52 -10.15
C THR A 16 -4.29 -2.99 -9.46
N LEU A 17 -4.21 -3.09 -8.13
CA LEU A 17 -3.05 -2.65 -7.35
C LEU A 17 -1.82 -3.52 -7.62
N THR A 18 -2.00 -4.83 -7.76
CA THR A 18 -0.92 -5.75 -8.14
C THR A 18 -0.39 -5.38 -9.53
N SER A 19 -1.29 -5.13 -10.48
CA SER A 19 -0.92 -4.67 -11.83
C SER A 19 -0.19 -3.33 -11.79
N ALA A 20 -0.64 -2.38 -10.99
CA ALA A 20 -0.01 -1.07 -10.81
C ALA A 20 1.34 -1.16 -10.08
N TYR A 21 1.53 -2.11 -9.17
CA TYR A 21 2.79 -2.39 -8.51
C TYR A 21 3.83 -2.93 -9.50
N HIS A 22 3.45 -3.87 -10.36
CA HIS A 22 4.37 -4.48 -11.34
C HIS A 22 4.62 -3.61 -12.57
N HIS A 23 3.58 -2.99 -13.13
CA HIS A 23 3.62 -2.32 -14.44
C HIS A 23 3.46 -0.80 -14.36
N GLY A 24 3.20 -0.24 -13.17
CA GLY A 24 2.99 1.19 -13.04
C GLY A 24 4.20 1.99 -13.49
N GLU A 25 4.01 2.90 -14.44
CA GLU A 25 5.10 3.68 -15.05
C GLU A 25 5.86 4.51 -14.01
N LYS A 26 5.12 5.11 -13.05
CA LYS A 26 5.69 5.97 -12.02
C LYS A 26 6.13 5.18 -10.81
N ARG A 27 7.37 5.40 -10.34
CA ARG A 27 7.90 4.81 -9.11
C ARG A 27 7.01 5.09 -7.88
N ALA A 28 6.45 6.29 -7.81
CA ALA A 28 5.53 6.68 -6.73
C ALA A 28 4.21 5.87 -6.77
N LEU A 29 3.69 5.57 -7.97
CA LEU A 29 2.50 4.75 -8.15
C LEU A 29 2.76 3.30 -7.69
N ARG A 30 3.88 2.70 -8.12
CA ARG A 30 4.25 1.34 -7.71
C ARG A 30 4.37 1.22 -6.18
N ARG A 31 5.00 2.21 -5.53
CA ARG A 31 5.16 2.23 -4.07
C ARG A 31 3.82 2.37 -3.34
N ARG A 32 2.93 3.25 -3.82
CA ARG A 32 1.58 3.41 -3.26
C ARG A 32 0.77 2.14 -3.40
N ALA A 33 0.80 1.51 -4.57
CA ALA A 33 0.10 0.26 -4.81
C ALA A 33 0.60 -0.86 -3.86
N HIS A 34 1.92 -0.96 -3.67
CA HIS A 34 2.51 -1.90 -2.73
C HIS A 34 2.13 -1.60 -1.28
N ALA A 35 2.11 -0.32 -0.87
CA ALA A 35 1.69 0.09 0.47
C ALA A 35 0.24 -0.30 0.78
N ILE A 36 -0.66 -0.14 -0.19
CA ILE A 36 -2.07 -0.48 -0.05
C ILE A 36 -2.25 -2.01 0.07
N LEU A 37 -1.55 -2.80 -0.74
CA LEU A 37 -1.56 -4.27 -0.64
C LEU A 37 -1.05 -4.75 0.73
N LEU A 38 0.05 -4.18 1.24
CA LEU A 38 0.57 -4.53 2.55
C LEU A 38 -0.41 -4.15 3.68
N SER A 39 -1.08 -3.01 3.55
CA SER A 39 -2.09 -2.59 4.53
C SER A 39 -3.31 -3.51 4.55
N ASP A 40 -3.72 -4.03 3.39
CA ASP A 40 -4.81 -5.00 3.26
C ASP A 40 -4.44 -6.35 3.88
N GLN A 41 -3.17 -6.76 3.75
CA GLN A 41 -2.60 -7.93 4.45
C GLN A 41 -2.46 -7.75 5.97
N GLY A 42 -2.87 -6.60 6.53
CA GLY A 42 -2.83 -6.33 7.97
C GLY A 42 -1.54 -5.72 8.49
N HIS A 43 -0.61 -5.31 7.62
CA HIS A 43 0.60 -4.61 8.05
C HIS A 43 0.26 -3.22 8.59
N THR A 44 0.92 -2.83 9.68
CA THR A 44 0.79 -1.47 10.22
C THR A 44 1.58 -0.47 9.39
N ILE A 45 1.20 0.81 9.45
CA ILE A 45 1.92 1.89 8.74
C ILE A 45 3.42 1.90 9.08
N ASN A 46 3.81 1.56 10.31
CA ASN A 46 5.22 1.48 10.70
C ASN A 46 5.94 0.34 9.97
N GLN A 47 5.34 -0.86 9.93
CA GLN A 47 5.91 -2.01 9.19
C GLN A 47 5.98 -1.73 7.69
N ILE A 48 4.95 -1.11 7.12
CA ILE A 48 4.94 -0.70 5.71
C ILE A 48 6.05 0.33 5.44
N SER A 49 6.27 1.26 6.38
CA SER A 49 7.34 2.26 6.31
C SER A 49 8.72 1.62 6.25
N GLU A 50 8.93 0.59 7.07
CA GLU A 50 10.16 -0.21 7.13
C GLU A 50 10.36 -1.04 5.85
N ILE A 51 9.33 -1.76 5.40
CA ILE A 51 9.37 -2.61 4.19
C ILE A 51 9.67 -1.78 2.93
N LEU A 52 8.99 -0.64 2.77
CA LEU A 52 9.13 0.20 1.57
C LEU A 52 10.29 1.21 1.68
N GLN A 53 11.02 1.21 2.79
CA GLN A 53 12.01 2.22 3.19
C GLN A 53 11.55 3.64 2.82
N VAL A 54 10.27 3.91 3.12
CA VAL A 54 9.61 5.21 2.95
C VAL A 54 9.55 5.87 4.31
N ARG A 55 9.48 7.20 4.32
CA ARG A 55 8.96 7.88 5.50
C ARG A 55 7.46 7.63 5.63
N ARG A 56 6.97 7.51 6.88
CA ARG A 56 5.55 7.32 7.22
C ARG A 56 4.61 8.32 6.51
N ASP A 57 5.06 9.55 6.31
CA ASP A 57 4.35 10.61 5.60
C ASP A 57 4.08 10.30 4.11
N ALA A 58 4.89 9.46 3.47
CA ALA A 58 4.67 9.01 2.10
C ALA A 58 3.63 7.88 1.99
N VAL A 59 3.33 7.20 3.10
CA VAL A 59 2.30 6.14 3.19
C VAL A 59 0.93 6.73 3.51
N SER A 60 0.88 7.83 4.26
CA SER A 60 -0.36 8.46 4.72
C SER A 60 -0.96 9.51 3.77
N ARG A 61 -0.34 9.76 2.60
CA ARG A 61 -0.70 10.86 1.67
C ARG A 61 -1.07 10.37 0.27
#